data_AF-A0A2G5CQF8-F1
#
_entry.id   AF-A0A2G5CQF8-F1
#
_cell.length_a   1.000
_cell.length_b   1.000
_cell.length_c   1.000
_cell.angle_alpha   90.00
_cell.angle_beta   90.00
_cell.angle_gamma   90.00
#
_symmetry.space_group_name_H-M   'P 1'
#
loop_
_entity.id
_entity.type
_entity.pdbx_description
1 polymer ?
#
loop_
_entity_poly.entity_id
_entity_poly.type
_entity_poly.pdbx_seq_one_letter_code
_entity_poly.pdbx_strand_id
1 'polypeptide(L)'
;MFGCVDNLAHTCDVFKLDISTMDWVRVNSLGDRIFLLGLISSTSLSANESSLKANCIYFSLSGGTRLYMFDMHDGTITTILPCPKIPYWRGPFWVVPNCKPQVKKDMVNLEESIQQGGNQEWSWKDLPVELLELIVSFLFLGDCIRFRLTCKSWISITPPLRSNCVFNKFESEPQQLVPWLMSFPKNNQGIWKLHHPIYGDAYTMNIPELAGAIIRNAKYGWLLMSRGTSFFFFNPITMEVVKLPDMEEDYEFIGMSFSSPPTSSDFVVFGFLGFYMVVYRKGEEKWSEDCFKTHWEFLNSPCNPIFYDGVFYCLGKNGRLGLFDTKVITEEPQWRIVESAVFSISLKSDLINSSETFIVEYDGEIISIFVSHQGQQISIFKLDLSNLKWCRLESLDDKVLFLSHTASMLLPTVGLKGIENRIYFPRFHETDNMFYSLSTRKYHCCGSQYSSEDWINTRQLSHTQCTWIQSTN
;
A
#
# COMPACT_ATOMS: atom_id res chain seq x y z
N MET A 1 0.59 15.05 26.39
CA MET A 1 1.88 15.66 25.99
C MET A 1 2.28 14.98 24.69
N PHE A 2 2.00 15.60 23.54
CA PHE A 2 2.30 15.00 22.23
C PHE A 2 3.62 15.59 21.73
N GLY A 3 4.71 14.85 21.93
CA GLY A 3 5.97 15.11 21.25
C GLY A 3 6.00 14.33 19.95
N CYS A 4 5.52 14.94 18.85
CA CYS A 4 5.76 14.43 17.51
C CYS A 4 6.83 15.31 16.88
N VAL A 5 8.08 14.88 17.04
CA VAL A 5 9.21 15.41 16.28
C VAL A 5 9.35 14.47 15.08
N ASP A 6 8.92 14.96 13.93
CA ASP A 6 9.07 14.41 12.58
C ASP A 6 8.22 13.20 12.12
N ASN A 7 7.58 13.45 10.97
CA ASN A 7 7.10 12.55 9.91
C ASN A 7 5.57 12.44 9.76
N LEU A 8 5.12 12.52 8.50
CA LEU A 8 3.72 12.47 8.09
C LEU A 8 2.96 11.34 8.82
N ALA A 9 1.79 11.63 9.37
CA ALA A 9 0.88 10.60 9.84
C ALA A 9 0.45 9.75 8.63
N HIS A 10 0.93 8.50 8.53
CA HIS A 10 0.60 7.57 7.43
C HIS A 10 -0.72 6.82 7.66
N THR A 11 -1.15 6.79 8.92
CA THR A 11 -2.44 6.28 9.41
C THR A 11 -2.98 7.28 10.43
N CYS A 12 -4.31 7.36 10.54
CA CYS A 12 -4.96 8.19 11.55
C CYS A 12 -6.10 7.38 12.15
N ASP A 13 -6.06 7.13 13.46
CA ASP A 13 -7.15 6.50 14.18
C ASP A 13 -7.85 7.50 15.08
N VAL A 14 -9.17 7.40 15.12
CA VAL A 14 -10.02 8.30 15.90
C VAL A 14 -10.71 7.49 16.98
N PHE A 15 -10.61 7.98 18.21
CA PHE A 15 -11.25 7.39 19.36
C PHE A 15 -12.17 8.42 20.02
N LYS A 16 -13.31 7.96 20.52
CA LYS A 16 -14.24 8.71 21.34
C LYS A 16 -14.23 8.13 22.75
N LEU A 17 -14.01 9.00 23.75
CA LEU A 17 -14.12 8.61 25.15
C LEU A 17 -15.60 8.38 25.49
N ASP A 18 -15.93 7.17 25.89
CA ASP A 18 -17.20 6.87 26.55
C ASP A 18 -17.08 7.33 28.01
N ILE A 19 -17.76 8.42 28.36
CA ILE A 19 -17.66 9.02 29.70
C ILE A 19 -18.29 8.10 30.76
N SER A 20 -19.19 7.19 30.36
CA SER A 20 -19.87 6.29 31.29
C SER A 20 -18.96 5.14 31.73
N THR A 21 -18.18 4.58 30.81
CA THR A 21 -17.25 3.48 31.09
C THR A 21 -15.81 3.95 31.31
N MET A 22 -15.52 5.19 30.92
CA MET A 22 -14.16 5.78 30.82
C MET A 22 -13.25 5.06 29.81
N ASP A 23 -13.82 4.35 28.84
CA ASP A 23 -13.06 3.66 27.78
C ASP A 23 -12.96 4.49 26.49
N TRP A 24 -11.85 4.31 25.77
CA TRP A 24 -11.68 4.88 24.44
C TRP A 24 -12.22 3.92 23.38
N VAL A 25 -13.33 4.31 22.73
CA VAL A 25 -13.97 3.52 21.69
C VAL A 25 -13.54 4.04 20.32
N ARG A 26 -13.01 3.17 19.46
CA ARG A 26 -12.64 3.53 18.09
C ARG A 26 -13.87 3.95 17.29
N VAL A 27 -13.76 5.07 16.57
CA VAL A 27 -14.82 5.63 15.73
C VAL A 27 -14.44 5.53 14.26
N ASN A 28 -15.34 4.95 13.47
CA ASN A 28 -15.13 4.69 12.04
C ASN A 28 -15.60 5.83 11.13
N SER A 29 -16.40 6.77 11.65
CA SER A 29 -16.92 7.93 10.91
C SER A 29 -17.18 9.12 11.84
N LEU A 30 -16.82 10.31 11.38
CA LEU A 30 -17.11 11.59 12.03
C LEU A 30 -18.50 12.13 11.63
N GLY A 31 -19.19 11.47 10.71
CA GLY A 31 -20.48 11.93 10.19
C GLY A 31 -20.35 13.27 9.45
N ASP A 32 -21.13 14.26 9.87
CA ASP A 32 -21.11 15.61 9.31
C ASP A 32 -19.96 16.47 9.86
N ARG A 33 -19.16 15.97 10.81
CA ARG A 33 -18.10 16.76 11.44
C ARG A 33 -16.81 16.77 10.63
N ILE A 34 -16.07 17.85 10.79
CA ILE A 34 -14.66 17.95 10.44
C ILE A 34 -13.84 18.28 11.69
N PHE A 35 -12.59 17.83 11.70
CA PHE A 35 -11.61 18.19 12.73
C PHE A 35 -10.50 19.00 12.09
N LEU A 36 -10.13 20.11 12.72
CA LEU A 36 -9.01 20.95 12.34
C LEU A 36 -7.94 20.82 13.42
N LEU A 37 -6.83 20.16 13.11
CA LEU A 37 -5.74 19.87 14.03
C LEU A 37 -4.53 20.75 13.68
N GLY A 38 -4.11 21.58 14.62
CA GLY A 38 -2.91 22.41 14.52
C GLY A 38 -1.95 22.04 15.63
N LEU A 39 -0.70 22.52 15.51
CA LEU A 39 0.35 22.23 16.48
C LEU A 39 -0.03 22.67 17.91
N ILE A 40 -0.78 23.77 18.03
CA ILE A 40 -1.12 24.41 19.30
C ILE A 40 -2.63 24.62 19.50
N SER A 41 -3.46 24.28 18.51
CA SER A 41 -4.91 24.37 18.63
C SER A 41 -5.58 23.25 17.86
N SER A 42 -6.66 22.71 18.41
CA SER A 42 -7.55 21.79 17.70
C SER A 42 -8.98 22.28 17.86
N THR A 43 -9.79 22.10 16.82
CA THR A 43 -11.21 22.45 16.85
C THR A 43 -12.00 21.51 15.94
N SER A 44 -13.31 21.49 16.11
CA SER A 44 -14.23 20.74 15.27
C SER A 44 -15.44 21.60 14.95
N LEU A 45 -15.96 21.46 13.74
CA LEU A 45 -17.16 22.14 13.27
C LEU A 45 -18.00 21.19 12.41
N SER A 46 -19.27 21.55 12.18
CA SER A 46 -20.09 20.85 11.20
C SER A 46 -19.63 21.24 9.80
N ALA A 47 -19.52 20.27 8.90
CA ALA A 47 -19.26 20.50 7.50
C ALA A 47 -20.33 21.38 6.87
N ASN A 48 -21.57 21.36 7.37
CA ASN A 48 -22.65 22.23 6.89
C ASN A 48 -22.41 23.71 7.18
N GLU A 49 -21.55 24.02 8.16
CA GLU A 49 -21.15 25.38 8.52
C GLU A 49 -19.88 25.82 7.77
N SER A 50 -19.36 24.98 6.86
CA SER A 50 -18.17 25.24 6.05
C SER A 50 -18.35 24.78 4.61
N SER A 51 -17.42 25.11 3.73
CA SER A 51 -17.32 24.51 2.38
C SER A 51 -16.41 23.28 2.35
N LEU A 52 -15.93 22.82 3.51
CA LEU A 52 -14.99 21.71 3.64
C LEU A 52 -15.72 20.37 3.55
N LYS A 53 -14.99 19.34 3.11
CA LYS A 53 -15.53 18.00 2.95
C LYS A 53 -15.84 17.41 4.32
N ALA A 54 -17.08 16.96 4.52
CA ALA A 54 -17.49 16.25 5.73
C ALA A 54 -16.66 14.98 5.95
N ASN A 55 -16.67 14.47 7.18
CA ASN A 55 -15.98 13.22 7.54
C ASN A 55 -14.46 13.26 7.28
N CYS A 56 -13.84 14.44 7.45
CA CYS A 56 -12.42 14.66 7.18
C CYS A 56 -11.68 15.29 8.36
N ILE A 57 -10.39 14.99 8.47
CA ILE A 57 -9.46 15.60 9.43
C ILE A 57 -8.45 16.43 8.66
N TYR A 58 -8.43 17.72 8.93
CA TYR A 58 -7.52 18.69 8.33
C TYR A 58 -6.41 18.98 9.32
N PHE A 59 -5.16 18.82 8.93
CA PHE A 59 -4.03 19.05 9.84
C PHE A 59 -2.84 19.71 9.18
N SER A 60 -2.01 20.38 9.98
CA SER A 60 -0.77 21.00 9.53
C SER A 60 0.39 20.47 10.37
N LEU A 61 1.54 20.28 9.73
CA LEU A 61 2.77 19.89 10.42
C LEU A 61 3.56 21.12 10.85
N SER A 62 4.35 20.99 11.92
CA SER A 62 5.22 22.07 12.42
C SER A 62 6.10 22.62 11.31
N GLY A 63 6.18 23.96 11.19
CA GLY A 63 6.99 24.62 10.16
C GLY A 63 6.37 24.65 8.75
N GLY A 64 5.20 24.05 8.52
CA GLY A 64 4.59 23.99 7.19
C GLY A 64 3.66 25.15 6.85
N THR A 65 3.67 25.58 5.57
CA THR A 65 2.63 26.43 4.95
C THR A 65 1.50 25.60 4.31
N ARG A 66 1.50 24.29 4.58
CA ARG A 66 0.74 23.28 3.85
C ARG A 66 -0.35 22.67 4.74
N LEU A 67 -1.43 22.24 4.09
CA LEU A 67 -2.58 21.64 4.74
C LEU A 67 -2.76 20.20 4.28
N TYR A 68 -2.81 19.25 5.21
CA TYR A 68 -3.12 17.86 4.93
C TYR A 68 -4.60 17.60 5.21
N MET A 69 -5.23 16.80 4.37
CA MET A 69 -6.61 16.33 4.54
C MET A 69 -6.61 14.81 4.56
N PHE A 70 -6.98 14.23 5.71
CA PHE A 70 -7.24 12.80 5.87
C PHE A 70 -8.74 12.53 5.73
N ASP A 71 -9.11 11.70 4.77
CA ASP A 71 -10.49 11.29 4.52
C ASP A 71 -10.81 10.01 5.33
N MET A 72 -11.79 10.07 6.24
CA MET A 72 -12.15 8.93 7.09
C MET A 72 -12.89 7.82 6.35
N HIS A 73 -13.51 8.12 5.20
CA HIS A 73 -14.27 7.13 4.44
C HIS A 73 -13.34 6.11 3.77
N ASP A 74 -12.29 6.58 3.11
CA ASP A 74 -11.37 5.73 2.35
C ASP A 74 -9.94 5.69 2.88
N GLY A 75 -9.63 6.45 3.93
CA GLY A 75 -8.32 6.43 4.59
C GLY A 75 -7.22 7.18 3.85
N THR A 76 -7.58 7.97 2.84
CA THR A 76 -6.59 8.64 1.99
C THR A 76 -6.15 9.98 2.52
N ILE A 77 -4.91 10.35 2.19
CA ILE A 77 -4.33 11.64 2.55
C ILE A 77 -4.13 12.45 1.27
N THR A 78 -4.65 13.67 1.28
CA THR A 78 -4.42 14.67 0.25
C THR A 78 -3.59 15.81 0.82
N THR A 79 -2.57 16.24 0.08
CA THR A 79 -1.78 17.43 0.44
C THR A 79 -2.30 18.62 -0.34
N ILE A 80 -2.69 19.68 0.36
CA ILE A 80 -3.21 20.92 -0.19
C ILE A 80 -2.20 22.04 0.09
N LEU A 81 -1.97 22.91 -0.88
CA LEU A 81 -1.18 24.13 -0.71
C LEU A 81 -2.10 25.36 -0.85
N PRO A 82 -2.73 25.83 0.24
CA PRO A 82 -3.72 26.91 0.16
C PRO A 82 -3.13 28.23 -0.30
N CYS A 83 -1.87 28.51 0.09
CA CYS A 83 -1.19 29.77 -0.15
C CYS A 83 0.28 29.56 -0.55
N PRO A 84 0.61 29.40 -1.84
CA PRO A 84 1.97 29.10 -2.30
C PRO A 84 3.02 30.20 -2.06
N LYS A 85 2.58 31.44 -1.78
CA LYS A 85 3.46 32.63 -1.70
C LYS A 85 3.85 33.07 -0.28
N ILE A 86 3.47 32.32 0.75
CA ILE A 86 3.69 32.72 2.14
C ILE A 86 4.99 32.08 2.66
N PRO A 87 5.90 32.83 3.32
CA PRO A 87 7.13 32.28 3.90
C PRO A 87 6.84 31.39 5.12
N TYR A 88 7.81 30.60 5.58
CA TYR A 88 7.74 29.64 6.71
C TYR A 88 7.11 30.23 7.99
N TRP A 89 6.12 29.54 8.60
CA TRP A 89 5.47 29.94 9.87
C TRP A 89 5.76 28.92 10.98
N ARG A 90 5.84 29.37 12.24
CA ARG A 90 6.01 28.52 13.44
C ARG A 90 4.79 27.65 13.82
N GLY A 91 3.93 27.34 12.85
CA GLY A 91 2.72 26.54 13.02
C GLY A 91 1.45 27.41 12.89
N PRO A 92 0.52 27.08 11.97
CA PRO A 92 -0.73 27.82 11.86
C PRO A 92 -1.64 27.50 13.07
N PHE A 93 -2.40 28.50 13.52
CA PHE A 93 -3.47 28.30 14.49
C PHE A 93 -4.82 28.42 13.76
N TRP A 94 -5.73 27.50 14.08
CA TRP A 94 -7.06 27.51 13.48
C TRP A 94 -7.91 28.64 14.06
N VAL A 95 -8.44 29.49 13.18
CA VAL A 95 -9.51 30.44 13.51
C VAL A 95 -10.74 30.00 12.74
N VAL A 96 -11.81 29.69 13.45
CA VAL A 96 -13.13 29.45 12.86
C VAL A 96 -13.92 30.74 13.02
N PRO A 97 -13.91 31.65 12.03
CA PRO A 97 -14.75 32.83 12.09
C PRO A 97 -16.21 32.37 12.10
N ASN A 98 -17.03 33.03 12.91
CA ASN A 98 -18.45 32.71 13.09
C ASN A 98 -19.24 33.21 11.85
N CYS A 99 -18.99 32.60 10.69
CA CYS A 99 -19.60 32.96 9.42
C CYS A 99 -20.64 31.90 9.09
N LYS A 100 -21.92 32.17 9.36
CA LYS A 100 -23.03 31.35 8.89
C LYS A 100 -23.11 31.45 7.37
N PRO A 101 -22.81 30.39 6.60
CA PRO A 101 -23.08 30.39 5.17
C PRO A 101 -24.57 30.07 4.99
N GLN A 102 -25.36 30.99 4.42
CA GLN A 102 -26.68 30.63 3.93
C GLN A 102 -26.55 30.04 2.53
N VAL A 103 -26.66 28.72 2.43
CA VAL A 103 -26.78 28.03 1.14
C VAL A 103 -28.13 27.31 1.12
N LYS A 104 -29.04 27.77 0.26
CA LYS A 104 -30.24 27.00 -0.12
C LYS A 104 -29.81 25.89 -1.07
N LYS A 105 -30.13 24.65 -0.73
CA LYS A 105 -30.13 23.52 -1.66
C LYS A 105 -31.58 23.09 -1.87
N ASP A 106 -32.07 23.25 -3.10
CA ASP A 106 -33.28 22.59 -3.55
C ASP A 106 -32.90 21.15 -3.97
N MET A 107 -33.56 20.17 -3.37
CA MET A 107 -33.49 18.76 -3.77
C MET A 107 -34.72 18.44 -4.63
N VAL A 108 -34.49 17.91 -5.83
CA VAL A 108 -35.51 17.23 -6.64
C VAL A 108 -35.42 15.74 -6.33
N ASN A 109 -36.51 15.15 -5.85
CA ASN A 109 -36.65 13.70 -5.69
C ASN A 109 -37.00 13.07 -7.05
N LEU A 110 -36.32 11.98 -7.38
CA LEU A 110 -36.81 10.98 -8.35
C LEU A 110 -36.86 9.64 -7.61
N GLU A 111 -38.07 9.09 -7.43
CA GLU A 111 -38.26 7.71 -7.01
C GLU A 111 -38.56 6.86 -8.24
N GLU A 112 -37.85 5.74 -8.37
CA GLU A 112 -38.08 4.70 -9.38
C GLU A 112 -39.14 3.70 -8.88
N SER A 113 -39.92 3.17 -9.82
CA SER A 113 -40.71 1.96 -9.61
C SER A 113 -40.38 0.95 -10.71
N ILE A 114 -40.07 -0.29 -10.32
CA ILE A 114 -39.92 -1.42 -11.24
C ILE A 114 -40.87 -2.53 -10.77
N GLN A 115 -41.79 -2.92 -11.65
CA GLN A 115 -42.62 -4.11 -11.50
C GLN A 115 -41.92 -5.32 -12.13
N GLN A 116 -42.11 -6.48 -11.49
CA GLN A 116 -41.61 -7.79 -11.93
C GLN A 116 -42.43 -8.35 -13.10
N GLY A 117 -41.73 -8.98 -14.05
CA GLY A 117 -42.29 -9.95 -15.00
C GLY A 117 -41.38 -11.18 -15.02
N GLY A 118 -41.93 -12.35 -14.70
CA GLY A 118 -41.19 -13.60 -14.63
C GLY A 118 -40.87 -14.18 -16.00
N ASN A 119 -39.73 -14.89 -16.09
CA ASN A 119 -39.56 -16.00 -17.02
C ASN A 119 -38.51 -17.00 -16.49
N GLN A 120 -38.75 -18.25 -16.85
CA GLN A 120 -38.13 -19.51 -16.42
C GLN A 120 -36.58 -19.47 -16.38
N GLU A 121 -35.98 -19.72 -15.20
CA GLU A 121 -34.52 -19.71 -15.02
C GLU A 121 -33.87 -21.03 -15.43
N TRP A 122 -33.01 -20.99 -16.45
CA TRP A 122 -31.91 -21.94 -16.60
C TRP A 122 -30.94 -21.73 -15.43
N SER A 123 -30.63 -22.81 -14.70
CA SER A 123 -29.65 -22.74 -13.62
C SER A 123 -28.23 -22.75 -14.21
N TRP A 124 -27.55 -21.61 -14.12
CA TRP A 124 -26.13 -21.44 -14.47
C TRP A 124 -25.17 -22.39 -13.71
N LYS A 125 -25.66 -23.07 -12.67
CA LYS A 125 -24.88 -24.05 -11.88
C LYS A 125 -24.64 -25.36 -12.65
N ASP A 126 -25.34 -25.58 -13.76
CA ASP A 126 -25.33 -26.83 -14.53
C ASP A 126 -24.49 -26.72 -15.83
N LEU A 127 -23.66 -25.67 -15.97
CA LEU A 127 -22.76 -25.53 -17.11
C LEU A 127 -21.68 -26.63 -17.06
N PRO A 128 -21.40 -27.34 -18.17
CA PRO A 128 -20.28 -28.28 -18.25
C PRO A 128 -18.96 -27.66 -17.82
N VAL A 129 -18.14 -28.43 -17.10
CA VAL A 129 -16.84 -27.98 -16.55
C VAL A 129 -15.93 -27.47 -17.66
N GLU A 130 -15.97 -28.09 -18.84
CA GLU A 130 -15.17 -27.73 -20.01
C GLU A 130 -15.49 -26.32 -20.52
N LEU A 131 -16.76 -25.89 -20.45
CA LEU A 131 -17.16 -24.53 -20.82
C LEU A 131 -16.79 -23.52 -19.75
N LEU A 132 -16.86 -23.89 -18.48
CA LEU A 132 -16.43 -23.04 -17.38
C LEU A 132 -14.89 -22.83 -17.40
N GLU A 133 -14.12 -23.88 -17.67
CA GLU A 133 -12.67 -23.81 -17.88
C GLU A 133 -12.31 -22.93 -19.07
N LEU A 134 -13.06 -23.05 -20.17
CA LEU A 134 -12.90 -22.19 -21.34
C LEU A 134 -13.19 -20.72 -20.98
N ILE A 135 -14.27 -20.42 -20.27
CA ILE A 135 -14.59 -19.06 -19.83
C ILE A 135 -13.47 -18.49 -18.96
N VAL A 136 -13.03 -19.23 -17.92
CA VAL A 136 -11.93 -18.80 -17.04
C VAL A 136 -10.66 -18.50 -17.82
N SER A 137 -10.36 -19.25 -18.89
CA SER A 137 -9.18 -19.00 -19.73
C SER A 137 -9.17 -17.64 -20.44
N PHE A 138 -10.32 -16.97 -20.56
CA PHE A 138 -10.48 -15.65 -21.19
C PHE A 138 -10.68 -14.50 -20.21
N LEU A 139 -10.66 -14.75 -18.89
CA LEU A 139 -10.91 -13.73 -17.88
C LEU A 139 -9.61 -13.10 -17.37
N PHE A 140 -9.68 -11.80 -17.04
CA PHE A 140 -8.60 -11.10 -16.31
C PHE A 140 -8.68 -11.39 -14.81
N LEU A 141 -7.62 -11.08 -14.05
CA LEU A 141 -7.53 -11.33 -12.61
C LEU A 141 -8.79 -10.95 -11.83
N GLY A 142 -9.30 -9.72 -12.00
CA GLY A 142 -10.51 -9.27 -11.31
C GLY A 142 -11.77 -10.06 -11.68
N ASP A 143 -11.90 -10.47 -12.94
CA ASP A 143 -13.04 -11.24 -13.43
C ASP A 143 -12.95 -12.72 -13.03
N CYS A 144 -11.74 -13.29 -12.96
CA CYS A 144 -11.50 -14.63 -12.41
C CYS A 144 -11.96 -14.74 -10.96
N ILE A 145 -11.65 -13.73 -10.14
CA ILE A 145 -12.05 -13.69 -8.74
C ILE A 145 -13.57 -13.59 -8.63
N ARG A 146 -14.21 -12.68 -9.39
CA ARG A 146 -15.67 -12.55 -9.44
C ARG A 146 -16.36 -13.83 -9.88
N PHE A 147 -15.82 -14.48 -10.91
CA PHE A 147 -16.33 -15.75 -11.43
C PHE A 147 -16.36 -16.81 -10.33
N ARG A 148 -15.29 -16.93 -9.53
CA ARG A 148 -15.22 -17.88 -8.41
C ARG A 148 -16.15 -17.53 -7.26
N LEU A 149 -16.40 -16.25 -7.02
CA LEU A 149 -17.32 -15.79 -5.97
C LEU A 149 -18.80 -16.09 -6.25
N THR A 150 -19.16 -16.54 -7.46
CA THR A 150 -20.56 -16.81 -7.84
C THR A 150 -21.17 -18.02 -7.13
N CYS A 151 -20.49 -19.18 -7.11
CA CYS A 151 -21.00 -20.40 -6.48
C CYS A 151 -19.91 -21.46 -6.22
N LYS A 152 -20.24 -22.45 -5.36
CA LYS A 152 -19.34 -23.54 -4.97
C LYS A 152 -18.89 -24.46 -6.11
N SER A 153 -19.64 -24.56 -7.21
CA SER A 153 -19.21 -25.36 -8.37
C SER A 153 -18.16 -24.62 -9.21
N TRP A 154 -18.20 -23.27 -9.22
CA TRP A 154 -17.28 -22.46 -10.01
C TRP A 154 -15.99 -22.18 -9.23
N ILE A 155 -16.05 -22.10 -7.90
CA ILE A 155 -14.85 -22.01 -7.05
C ILE A 155 -13.99 -23.27 -7.11
N SER A 156 -14.58 -24.47 -7.31
CA SER A 156 -13.86 -25.75 -7.35
C SER A 156 -13.08 -25.97 -8.65
N ILE A 157 -13.25 -25.09 -9.64
CA ILE A 157 -12.53 -25.19 -10.92
C ILE A 157 -11.09 -24.74 -10.69
N THR A 158 -10.11 -25.57 -11.02
CA THR A 158 -8.71 -25.16 -11.04
C THR A 158 -8.49 -24.18 -12.18
N PRO A 159 -7.80 -23.04 -11.97
CA PRO A 159 -7.49 -22.17 -13.10
C PRO A 159 -6.66 -22.98 -14.10
N PRO A 160 -6.97 -22.94 -15.41
CA PRO A 160 -5.97 -23.37 -16.37
C PRO A 160 -4.72 -22.51 -16.16
N LEU A 161 -3.53 -23.12 -16.24
CA LEU A 161 -2.21 -22.44 -16.22
C LEU A 161 -2.04 -21.38 -17.34
N ARG A 162 -3.12 -21.05 -18.05
CA ARG A 162 -3.23 -20.15 -19.20
C ARG A 162 -4.28 -19.05 -19.00
N SER A 163 -4.63 -18.67 -17.77
CA SER A 163 -5.57 -17.55 -17.48
C SER A 163 -4.97 -16.16 -17.80
N ASN A 164 -4.36 -16.05 -18.97
CA ASN A 164 -3.59 -14.91 -19.46
C ASN A 164 -3.95 -14.67 -20.93
N CYS A 165 -5.11 -14.05 -21.25
CA CYS A 165 -5.36 -13.55 -22.60
C CYS A 165 -6.58 -12.61 -22.68
N VAL A 166 -6.36 -11.31 -22.91
CA VAL A 166 -7.00 -10.56 -24.01
C VAL A 166 -6.01 -9.53 -24.58
N PHE A 167 -5.20 -9.99 -25.53
CA PHE A 167 -4.94 -9.29 -26.81
C PHE A 167 -4.69 -10.37 -27.89
N ASN A 168 -5.62 -11.31 -28.05
CA ASN A 168 -5.60 -12.20 -29.22
C ASN A 168 -6.08 -11.44 -30.45
N LYS A 169 -5.13 -10.72 -31.06
CA LYS A 169 -5.10 -10.54 -32.52
C LYS A 169 -3.70 -10.52 -33.14
N PHE A 170 -2.63 -10.64 -32.35
CA PHE A 170 -1.28 -10.84 -32.87
C PHE A 170 -0.53 -11.85 -31.99
N GLU A 171 -0.53 -13.10 -32.44
CA GLU A 171 0.36 -14.16 -31.94
C GLU A 171 1.81 -13.77 -32.27
N SER A 172 2.65 -13.49 -31.26
CA SER A 172 4.10 -13.78 -31.34
C SER A 172 4.95 -13.43 -30.10
N GLU A 173 4.45 -13.01 -28.94
CA GLU A 173 5.33 -12.81 -27.76
C GLU A 173 4.62 -13.13 -26.41
N PRO A 174 5.34 -13.67 -25.41
CA PRO A 174 4.78 -13.86 -24.06
C PRO A 174 4.43 -12.49 -23.47
N GLN A 175 3.14 -12.20 -23.34
CA GLN A 175 2.64 -10.94 -22.79
C GLN A 175 2.88 -10.92 -21.28
N GLN A 176 3.87 -10.16 -20.83
CA GLN A 176 4.13 -9.95 -19.41
C GLN A 176 3.00 -9.08 -18.84
N LEU A 177 2.30 -9.60 -17.82
CA LEU A 177 1.17 -8.90 -17.20
C LEU A 177 1.67 -7.83 -16.24
N VAL A 178 1.15 -6.61 -16.39
CA VAL A 178 1.34 -5.53 -15.41
C VAL A 178 0.65 -5.90 -14.08
N PRO A 179 1.27 -5.59 -12.93
CA PRO A 179 0.66 -5.83 -11.63
C PRO A 179 -0.51 -4.86 -11.42
N TRP A 180 -1.51 -5.32 -10.69
CA TRP A 180 -2.67 -4.52 -10.34
C TRP A 180 -2.50 -3.96 -8.94
N LEU A 181 -2.97 -2.74 -8.71
CA LEU A 181 -2.95 -2.13 -7.39
C LEU A 181 -4.20 -2.57 -6.64
N MET A 182 -4.02 -3.40 -5.63
CA MET A 182 -5.05 -3.79 -4.69
C MET A 182 -5.15 -2.76 -3.57
N SER A 183 -6.37 -2.38 -3.20
CA SER A 183 -6.62 -1.41 -2.13
C SER A 183 -7.84 -1.73 -1.28
N PHE A 184 -7.79 -1.36 -0.01
CA PHE A 184 -8.82 -1.54 0.99
C PHE A 184 -9.27 -0.17 1.51
N PRO A 185 -10.58 0.07 1.70
CA PRO A 185 -11.03 1.23 2.46
C PRO A 185 -10.62 1.07 3.93
N LYS A 186 -10.43 2.19 4.62
CA LYS A 186 -10.01 2.24 6.03
C LYS A 186 -10.84 1.35 6.94
N ASN A 187 -12.15 1.39 6.78
CA ASN A 187 -13.08 0.51 7.48
C ASN A 187 -13.26 -0.74 6.63
N ASN A 188 -12.26 -1.61 6.59
CA ASN A 188 -12.28 -2.82 5.77
C ASN A 188 -13.46 -3.73 6.19
N GLN A 189 -14.58 -3.61 5.48
CA GLN A 189 -15.78 -4.44 5.62
C GLN A 189 -15.74 -5.67 4.70
N GLY A 190 -14.55 -6.05 4.23
CA GLY A 190 -14.36 -7.08 3.20
C GLY A 190 -14.42 -6.54 1.76
N ILE A 191 -14.63 -5.24 1.58
CA ILE A 191 -14.64 -4.61 0.27
C ILE A 191 -13.23 -4.23 -0.12
N TRP A 192 -12.80 -4.60 -1.33
CA TRP A 192 -11.51 -4.21 -1.88
C TRP A 192 -11.62 -3.82 -3.34
N LYS A 193 -10.69 -2.97 -3.79
CA LYS A 193 -10.64 -2.42 -5.14
C LYS A 193 -9.33 -2.80 -5.82
N LEU A 194 -9.43 -3.34 -7.02
CA LEU A 194 -8.33 -3.59 -7.94
C LEU A 194 -8.28 -2.47 -8.98
N HIS A 195 -7.20 -1.70 -8.98
CA HIS A 195 -6.96 -0.64 -9.96
C HIS A 195 -5.98 -1.13 -11.01
N HIS A 196 -6.32 -0.97 -12.28
CA HIS A 196 -5.35 -1.20 -13.34
C HIS A 196 -4.33 -0.06 -13.32
N PRO A 197 -3.01 -0.32 -13.48
CA PRO A 197 -2.01 0.74 -13.39
C PRO A 197 -2.10 1.78 -14.51
N ILE A 198 -2.61 1.38 -15.68
CA ILE A 198 -2.67 2.21 -16.90
C ILE A 198 -4.07 2.75 -17.17
N TYR A 199 -5.12 2.04 -16.73
CA TYR A 199 -6.50 2.39 -17.05
C TYR A 199 -7.17 2.88 -15.78
N GLY A 200 -7.95 3.97 -15.85
CA GLY A 200 -8.61 4.58 -14.70
C GLY A 200 -9.74 3.74 -14.08
N ASP A 201 -10.05 2.58 -14.67
CA ASP A 201 -11.09 1.68 -14.17
C ASP A 201 -10.61 0.88 -12.95
N ALA A 202 -11.49 0.80 -11.95
CA ALA A 202 -11.27 0.04 -10.73
C ALA A 202 -12.37 -1.00 -10.52
N TYR A 203 -11.97 -2.24 -10.27
CA TYR A 203 -12.87 -3.36 -10.01
C TYR A 203 -13.08 -3.49 -8.51
N THR A 204 -14.32 -3.34 -8.08
CA THR A 204 -14.70 -3.57 -6.68
C THR A 204 -15.09 -5.03 -6.48
N MET A 205 -14.63 -5.63 -5.38
CA MET A 205 -14.95 -6.98 -4.94
C MET A 205 -15.31 -6.98 -3.46
N ASN A 206 -16.13 -7.95 -3.07
CA ASN A 206 -16.55 -8.14 -1.69
C ASN A 206 -16.18 -9.56 -1.24
N ILE A 207 -15.27 -9.65 -0.27
CA ILE A 207 -14.83 -10.86 0.41
C ILE A 207 -14.96 -10.59 1.91
N PRO A 208 -16.16 -10.84 2.49
CA PRO A 208 -16.43 -10.58 3.90
C PRO A 208 -15.45 -11.27 4.86
N GLU A 209 -14.86 -12.40 4.46
CA GLU A 209 -13.88 -13.17 5.24
C GLU A 209 -12.61 -12.37 5.54
N LEU A 210 -12.28 -11.39 4.68
CA LEU A 210 -11.15 -10.49 4.83
C LEU A 210 -11.50 -9.20 5.59
N ALA A 211 -12.73 -9.07 6.10
CA ALA A 211 -13.11 -7.91 6.91
C ALA A 211 -12.19 -7.78 8.13
N GLY A 212 -11.72 -6.56 8.37
CA GLY A 212 -10.76 -6.23 9.43
C GLY A 212 -9.33 -6.73 9.22
N ALA A 213 -9.02 -7.41 8.11
CA ALA A 213 -7.66 -7.84 7.80
C ALA A 213 -6.80 -6.67 7.29
N ILE A 214 -5.52 -6.69 7.60
CA ILE A 214 -4.49 -5.74 7.16
C ILE A 214 -3.51 -6.48 6.27
N ILE A 215 -3.14 -5.89 5.13
CA ILE A 215 -2.08 -6.44 4.28
C ILE A 215 -0.74 -6.16 4.92
N ARG A 216 0.06 -7.20 5.12
CA ARG A 216 1.44 -7.11 5.59
C ARG A 216 2.43 -7.25 4.45
N ASN A 217 2.19 -8.10 3.45
CA ASN A 217 3.05 -8.22 2.26
C ASN A 217 2.27 -8.89 1.11
N ALA A 218 2.74 -8.76 -0.14
CA ALA A 218 2.24 -9.52 -1.30
C ALA A 218 3.42 -10.04 -2.15
N LYS A 219 3.53 -11.36 -2.28
CA LYS A 219 4.56 -12.00 -3.12
C LYS A 219 4.08 -13.36 -3.60
N TYR A 220 4.53 -13.79 -4.77
CA TYR A 220 4.22 -15.11 -5.34
C TYR A 220 2.72 -15.40 -5.52
N GLY A 221 1.89 -14.37 -5.76
CA GLY A 221 0.44 -14.52 -5.84
C GLY A 221 -0.27 -14.68 -4.48
N TRP A 222 0.48 -14.63 -3.37
CA TRP A 222 -0.05 -14.72 -2.01
C TRP A 222 0.03 -13.38 -1.29
N LEU A 223 -0.99 -13.12 -0.47
CA LEU A 223 -1.02 -12.01 0.48
C LEU A 223 -0.71 -12.55 1.87
N LEU A 224 0.28 -11.96 2.56
CA LEU A 224 0.45 -12.12 3.99
C LEU A 224 -0.44 -11.09 4.69
N MET A 225 -1.33 -11.54 5.57
CA MET A 225 -2.30 -10.70 6.27
C MET A 225 -2.29 -10.93 7.77
N SER A 226 -2.73 -9.91 8.51
CA SER A 226 -2.97 -9.98 9.95
C SER A 226 -4.37 -9.48 10.31
N ARG A 227 -4.95 -10.03 11.37
CA ARG A 227 -6.21 -9.56 11.98
C ARG A 227 -6.14 -9.74 13.50
N GLY A 228 -5.91 -8.64 14.21
CA GLY A 228 -5.52 -8.70 15.62
C GLY A 228 -4.25 -9.54 15.76
N THR A 229 -4.27 -10.50 16.68
CA THR A 229 -3.16 -11.43 16.92
C THR A 229 -2.99 -12.52 15.86
N SER A 230 -3.92 -12.67 14.92
CA SER A 230 -3.93 -13.77 13.97
C SER A 230 -3.25 -13.42 12.65
N PHE A 231 -2.41 -14.33 12.15
CA PHE A 231 -1.68 -14.20 10.88
C PHE A 231 -2.04 -15.32 9.92
N PHE A 232 -2.18 -14.98 8.64
CA PHE A 232 -2.50 -15.96 7.61
C PHE A 232 -2.05 -15.49 6.23
N PHE A 233 -1.77 -16.45 5.37
CA PHE A 233 -1.65 -16.24 3.94
C PHE A 233 -3.00 -16.44 3.27
N PHE A 234 -3.24 -15.65 2.23
CA PHE A 234 -4.42 -15.77 1.38
C PHE A 234 -4.05 -15.64 -0.08
N ASN A 235 -4.53 -16.54 -0.92
CA ASN A 235 -4.41 -16.43 -2.36
C ASN A 235 -5.73 -15.90 -2.92
N PRO A 236 -5.79 -14.69 -3.48
CA PRO A 236 -7.03 -14.13 -3.99
C PRO A 236 -7.58 -14.86 -5.23
N ILE A 237 -6.75 -15.61 -5.95
CA ILE A 237 -7.16 -16.36 -7.14
C ILE A 237 -7.73 -17.72 -6.73
N THR A 238 -7.00 -18.48 -5.94
CA THR A 238 -7.44 -19.83 -5.51
C THR A 238 -8.39 -19.79 -4.33
N MET A 239 -8.49 -18.65 -3.64
CA MET A 239 -9.24 -18.43 -2.39
C MET A 239 -8.74 -19.31 -1.24
N GLU A 240 -7.53 -19.85 -1.36
CA GLU A 240 -6.90 -20.67 -0.33
C GLU A 240 -6.38 -19.82 0.82
N VAL A 241 -6.49 -20.36 2.04
CA VAL A 241 -6.02 -19.74 3.27
C VAL A 241 -5.04 -20.69 3.96
N VAL A 242 -3.85 -20.20 4.30
CA VAL A 242 -2.87 -20.92 5.13
C VAL A 242 -2.69 -20.14 6.42
N LYS A 243 -3.15 -20.70 7.55
CA LYS A 243 -3.03 -20.06 8.87
C LYS A 243 -1.62 -20.22 9.43
N LEU A 244 -1.16 -19.19 10.12
CA LEU A 244 0.05 -19.22 10.95
C LEU A 244 -0.37 -19.27 12.43
N PRO A 245 0.54 -19.61 13.36
CA PRO A 245 0.26 -19.48 14.78
C PRO A 245 -0.16 -18.05 15.15
N ASP A 246 -1.06 -17.91 16.11
CA ASP A 246 -1.44 -16.60 16.64
C ASP A 246 -0.33 -16.09 17.57
N MET A 247 -0.16 -14.77 17.62
CA MET A 247 0.71 -14.09 18.59
C MET A 247 0.02 -13.92 19.95
N GLU A 248 0.78 -13.69 21.01
CA GLU A 248 0.22 -13.42 22.34
C GLU A 248 -0.42 -12.03 22.42
N GLU A 249 0.16 -11.04 21.73
CA GLU A 249 -0.31 -9.66 21.69
C GLU A 249 -0.44 -9.13 20.25
N ASP A 250 -1.26 -8.08 20.08
CA ASP A 250 -1.42 -7.40 18.80
C ASP A 250 -0.32 -6.33 18.66
N TYR A 251 0.65 -6.59 17.78
CA TYR A 251 1.78 -5.70 17.56
C TYR A 251 1.62 -4.82 16.30
N GLU A 252 2.03 -3.56 16.43
CA GLU A 252 2.18 -2.65 15.29
C GLU A 252 3.51 -2.88 14.57
N PHE A 253 3.52 -3.81 13.61
CA PHE A 253 4.67 -4.05 12.74
C PHE A 253 4.96 -2.87 11.82
N ILE A 254 6.24 -2.50 11.73
CA ILE A 254 6.74 -1.52 10.75
C ILE A 254 6.87 -2.16 9.37
N GLY A 255 7.35 -3.41 9.32
CA GLY A 255 7.46 -4.17 8.08
C GLY A 255 7.49 -5.67 8.31
N MET A 256 6.97 -6.43 7.33
CA MET A 256 6.96 -7.89 7.34
C MET A 256 7.16 -8.44 5.93
N SER A 257 7.84 -9.58 5.82
CA SER A 257 8.09 -10.26 4.55
C SER A 257 8.23 -11.75 4.75
N PHE A 258 8.29 -12.49 3.63
CA PHE A 258 8.39 -13.93 3.65
C PHE A 258 9.26 -14.45 2.52
N SER A 259 9.95 -15.56 2.76
CA SER A 259 11.03 -16.06 1.89
C SER A 259 10.52 -16.74 0.62
N SER A 260 9.50 -17.59 0.73
CA SER A 260 8.97 -18.42 -0.35
C SER A 260 7.45 -18.61 -0.18
N PRO A 261 6.71 -19.08 -1.20
CA PRO A 261 5.26 -19.26 -1.09
C PRO A 261 4.88 -20.16 0.11
N PRO A 262 3.70 -19.97 0.74
CA PRO A 262 3.27 -20.78 1.88
C PRO A 262 3.12 -22.28 1.56
N THR A 263 3.03 -22.62 0.27
CA THR A 263 3.03 -24.00 -0.25
C THR A 263 4.42 -24.65 -0.23
N SER A 264 5.51 -23.87 -0.14
CA SER A 264 6.88 -24.41 0.00
C SER A 264 7.04 -25.18 1.30
N SER A 265 7.95 -26.15 1.34
CA SER A 265 8.21 -26.99 2.52
C SER A 265 8.88 -26.25 3.69
N ASP A 266 9.45 -25.07 3.45
CA ASP A 266 10.46 -24.45 4.34
C ASP A 266 10.39 -22.91 4.37
N PHE A 267 9.23 -22.31 4.11
CA PHE A 267 9.13 -20.84 4.14
C PHE A 267 9.39 -20.27 5.54
N VAL A 268 9.88 -19.03 5.54
CA VAL A 268 10.15 -18.22 6.74
C VAL A 268 9.40 -16.90 6.60
N VAL A 269 8.75 -16.48 7.68
CA VAL A 269 8.17 -15.14 7.82
C VAL A 269 9.04 -14.34 8.76
N PHE A 270 9.39 -13.12 8.35
CA PHE A 270 10.22 -12.21 9.12
C PHE A 270 9.51 -10.86 9.24
N GLY A 271 9.42 -10.33 10.45
CA GLY A 271 8.82 -9.03 10.72
C GLY A 271 9.63 -8.23 11.73
N PHE A 272 9.46 -6.92 11.75
CA PHE A 272 10.07 -6.06 12.75
C PHE A 272 9.12 -4.97 13.24
N LEU A 273 9.20 -4.67 14.53
CA LEU A 273 8.42 -3.66 15.24
C LEU A 273 9.37 -2.87 16.17
N GLY A 274 9.69 -1.63 15.80
CA GLY A 274 10.66 -0.82 16.53
C GLY A 274 12.02 -1.52 16.65
N PHE A 275 12.34 -1.99 17.87
CA PHE A 275 13.60 -2.68 18.19
C PHE A 275 13.53 -4.21 18.22
N TYR A 276 12.34 -4.78 18.01
CA TYR A 276 12.13 -6.22 18.04
C TYR A 276 11.96 -6.76 16.62
N MET A 277 12.42 -7.99 16.43
CA MET A 277 12.17 -8.79 15.25
C MET A 277 11.42 -10.06 15.64
N VAL A 278 10.54 -10.49 14.76
CA VAL A 278 9.79 -11.72 14.91
C VAL A 278 10.05 -12.61 13.72
N VAL A 279 10.18 -13.90 13.99
CA VAL A 279 10.46 -14.91 12.97
C VAL A 279 9.54 -16.08 13.18
N TYR A 280 8.94 -16.56 12.09
CA TYR A 280 8.25 -17.83 12.06
C TYR A 280 8.86 -18.71 11.00
N ARG A 281 9.26 -19.94 11.37
CA ARG A 281 9.68 -20.97 10.40
C ARG A 281 8.58 -22.01 10.28
N LYS A 282 8.29 -22.43 9.06
CA LYS A 282 7.24 -23.42 8.80
C LYS A 282 7.47 -24.69 9.65
N GLY A 283 6.42 -25.10 10.37
CA GLY A 283 6.45 -26.28 11.24
C GLY A 283 6.71 -25.97 12.73
N GLU A 284 7.13 -24.75 13.06
CA GLU A 284 7.20 -24.30 14.45
C GLU A 284 5.78 -24.06 15.01
N GLU A 285 5.61 -24.27 16.33
CA GLU A 285 4.32 -24.07 17.00
C GLU A 285 4.07 -22.60 17.37
N LYS A 286 5.14 -21.81 17.52
CA LYS A 286 5.10 -20.42 17.98
C LYS A 286 6.09 -19.56 17.19
N TRP A 287 5.88 -18.26 17.25
CA TRP A 287 6.82 -17.27 16.75
C TRP A 287 8.04 -17.17 17.68
N SER A 288 9.20 -16.94 17.08
CA SER A 288 10.43 -16.60 17.79
C SER A 288 10.61 -15.08 17.80
N GLU A 289 10.94 -14.52 18.96
CA GLU A 289 11.18 -13.09 19.14
C GLU A 289 12.64 -12.85 19.49
N ASP A 290 13.26 -11.85 18.86
CA ASP A 290 14.61 -11.40 19.16
C ASP A 290 14.67 -9.86 19.11
N CYS A 291 15.70 -9.27 19.71
CA CYS A 291 15.88 -7.82 19.76
C CYS A 291 17.19 -7.37 19.12
N PHE A 292 17.19 -6.21 18.46
CA PHE A 292 18.44 -5.63 17.98
C PHE A 292 19.29 -5.22 19.18
N LYS A 293 20.48 -5.82 19.33
CA LYS A 293 21.43 -5.43 20.40
C LYS A 293 22.01 -4.01 20.22
N THR A 294 21.78 -3.33 19.09
CA THR A 294 22.35 -2.02 18.76
C THR A 294 21.26 -0.97 18.53
N HIS A 295 20.91 -0.23 19.58
CA HIS A 295 19.66 0.53 19.69
C HIS A 295 19.61 1.91 18.98
N TRP A 296 20.68 2.40 18.35
CA TRP A 296 20.71 3.79 17.84
C TRP A 296 21.19 3.96 16.39
N GLU A 297 21.73 2.90 15.77
CA GLU A 297 22.43 3.04 14.49
C GLU A 297 21.60 2.72 13.24
N PHE A 298 20.46 2.04 13.41
CA PHE A 298 19.62 1.60 12.30
C PHE A 298 18.20 2.15 12.41
N LEU A 299 17.94 3.24 11.67
CA LEU A 299 16.61 3.82 11.55
C LEU A 299 15.83 3.09 10.47
N ASN A 300 14.95 2.17 10.86
CA ASN A 300 14.14 1.40 9.92
C ASN A 300 13.35 2.30 8.94
N SER A 301 13.42 1.97 7.66
CA SER A 301 12.48 2.44 6.64
C SER A 301 11.10 1.82 6.89
N PRO A 302 10.00 2.53 6.59
CA PRO A 302 8.65 1.97 6.63
C PRO A 302 8.34 1.02 5.44
N CYS A 303 9.34 0.49 4.74
CA CYS A 303 9.15 -0.51 3.68
C CYS A 303 9.46 -1.92 4.17
N ASN A 304 8.80 -2.90 3.56
CA ASN A 304 9.06 -4.29 3.88
C ASN A 304 10.48 -4.75 3.50
N PRO A 305 11.03 -5.74 4.24
CA PRO A 305 12.25 -6.43 3.85
C PRO A 305 12.09 -7.17 2.53
N ILE A 306 13.17 -7.28 1.76
CA ILE A 306 13.25 -8.18 0.60
C ILE A 306 14.07 -9.41 0.95
N PHE A 307 13.67 -10.57 0.45
CA PHE A 307 14.38 -11.83 0.65
C PHE A 307 15.17 -12.18 -0.60
N TYR A 308 16.47 -12.38 -0.43
CA TYR A 308 17.37 -12.79 -1.50
C TYR A 308 18.46 -13.72 -0.94
N ASP A 309 18.68 -14.85 -1.60
CA ASP A 309 19.73 -15.84 -1.27
C ASP A 309 19.82 -16.25 0.23
N GLY A 310 18.67 -16.46 0.88
CA GLY A 310 18.65 -16.87 2.29
C GLY A 310 18.77 -15.72 3.30
N VAL A 311 18.78 -14.47 2.84
CA VAL A 311 18.93 -13.30 3.69
C VAL A 311 17.76 -12.34 3.46
N PHE A 312 17.19 -11.83 4.55
CA PHE A 312 16.30 -10.68 4.49
C PHE A 312 17.11 -9.38 4.59
N TYR A 313 16.91 -8.50 3.61
CA TYR A 313 17.52 -7.18 3.53
C TYR A 313 16.49 -6.13 3.94
N CYS A 314 16.77 -5.46 5.06
CA CYS A 314 16.00 -4.33 5.58
C CYS A 314 16.69 -3.03 5.16
N LEU A 315 15.91 -2.08 4.64
CA LEU A 315 16.41 -0.75 4.30
C LEU A 315 16.29 0.20 5.49
N GLY A 316 17.35 0.93 5.80
CA GLY A 316 17.30 2.06 6.74
C GLY A 316 16.93 3.37 6.02
N LYS A 317 16.37 4.35 6.73
CA LYS A 317 16.02 5.68 6.19
C LYS A 317 17.21 6.42 5.56
N ASN A 318 18.44 6.16 6.03
CA ASN A 318 19.67 6.72 5.48
C ASN A 318 20.31 5.84 4.38
N GLY A 319 19.66 4.74 4.01
CA GLY A 319 20.16 3.76 3.05
C GLY A 319 21.15 2.74 3.58
N ARG A 320 21.40 2.66 4.90
CA ARG A 320 22.08 1.48 5.48
C ARG A 320 21.23 0.23 5.26
N LEU A 321 21.88 -0.93 5.23
CA LEU A 321 21.20 -2.21 5.14
C LEU A 321 21.34 -3.00 6.44
N GLY A 322 20.22 -3.49 6.94
CA GLY A 322 20.18 -4.50 7.99
C GLY A 322 19.94 -5.86 7.35
N LEU A 323 20.72 -6.86 7.72
CA LEU A 323 20.70 -8.18 7.09
C LEU A 323 20.34 -9.21 8.15
N PHE A 324 19.27 -9.96 7.92
CA PHE A 324 18.85 -11.09 8.74
C PHE A 324 19.08 -12.40 7.98
N ASP A 325 20.02 -13.23 8.45
CA ASP A 325 20.34 -14.51 7.83
C ASP A 325 19.43 -15.63 8.38
N THR A 326 18.68 -16.29 7.51
CA THR A 326 17.76 -17.36 7.92
C THR A 326 18.45 -18.69 8.21
N LYS A 327 19.69 -18.89 7.73
CA LYS A 327 20.44 -20.15 7.80
C LYS A 327 21.28 -20.28 9.08
N VAL A 328 21.60 -19.16 9.74
CA VAL A 328 22.42 -19.15 10.96
C VAL A 328 21.54 -19.45 12.18
N ILE A 329 21.51 -20.70 12.63
CA ILE A 329 20.74 -21.14 13.83
C ILE A 329 21.61 -21.10 15.12
N THR A 330 22.83 -20.56 15.04
CA THR A 330 23.85 -20.61 16.12
C THR A 330 23.85 -19.39 17.05
N GLU A 331 24.67 -19.42 18.11
CA GLU A 331 24.81 -18.41 19.19
C GLU A 331 25.23 -16.98 18.76
N GLU A 332 25.46 -16.75 17.46
CA GLU A 332 25.81 -15.43 16.89
C GLU A 332 24.55 -14.67 16.45
N PRO A 333 24.56 -13.32 16.45
CA PRO A 333 23.39 -12.55 16.06
C PRO A 333 23.04 -12.84 14.59
N GLN A 334 21.83 -13.34 14.34
CA GLN A 334 21.24 -13.51 13.00
C GLN A 334 21.15 -12.18 12.22
N TRP A 335 21.36 -11.06 12.92
CA TRP A 335 21.30 -9.70 12.42
C TRP A 335 22.68 -9.04 12.30
N ARG A 336 22.98 -8.45 11.14
CA ARG A 336 24.16 -7.58 10.94
C ARG A 336 23.79 -6.30 10.18
N ILE A 337 24.47 -5.20 10.50
CA ILE A 337 24.27 -3.91 9.83
C ILE A 337 25.45 -3.63 8.90
N VAL A 338 25.15 -3.25 7.66
CA VAL A 338 26.14 -2.77 6.70
C VAL A 338 26.47 -1.30 7.02
N GLU A 339 27.76 -0.99 7.16
CA GLU A 339 28.22 0.38 7.46
C GLU A 339 28.01 1.35 6.29
N SER A 340 28.00 0.85 5.04
CA SER A 340 27.75 1.68 3.87
C SER A 340 26.32 2.24 3.91
N ALA A 341 26.22 3.57 3.95
CA ALA A 341 24.98 4.32 3.84
C ALA A 341 24.94 5.09 2.52
N VAL A 342 23.74 5.34 1.99
CA VAL A 342 23.54 6.25 0.85
C VAL A 342 23.76 7.70 1.28
N PHE A 343 23.33 8.04 2.50
CA PHE A 343 23.40 9.38 3.05
C PHE A 343 24.23 9.40 4.33
N SER A 344 25.18 10.35 4.43
CA SER A 344 25.92 10.61 5.67
C SER A 344 24.99 11.21 6.71
N ILE A 345 24.96 10.66 7.93
CA ILE A 345 24.24 11.27 9.06
C ILE A 345 24.99 12.54 9.46
N SER A 346 24.61 13.69 8.90
CA SER A 346 24.95 14.99 9.48
C SER A 346 23.71 15.49 10.22
N LEU A 347 23.82 15.67 11.53
CA LEU A 347 22.78 16.20 12.43
C LEU A 347 22.33 17.64 12.09
N LYS A 348 22.74 18.20 10.95
CA LYS A 348 22.53 19.60 10.56
C LYS A 348 22.06 19.83 9.12
N SER A 349 21.70 18.80 8.37
CA SER A 349 21.19 19.00 7.01
C SER A 349 19.73 18.61 6.88
N ASP A 350 18.92 19.53 6.35
CA ASP A 350 17.55 19.33 5.82
C ASP A 350 17.46 18.25 4.70
N LEU A 351 18.57 17.56 4.42
CA LEU A 351 18.76 16.52 3.40
C LEU A 351 18.40 15.10 3.88
N ILE A 352 18.02 14.89 5.15
CA ILE A 352 17.53 13.58 5.66
C ILE A 352 16.01 13.41 5.42
N ASN A 353 15.40 14.24 4.60
CA ASN A 353 13.95 14.26 4.34
C ASN A 353 13.51 13.36 3.18
N SER A 354 13.96 12.10 3.10
CA SER A 354 13.22 11.12 2.27
C SER A 354 11.92 10.80 2.98
N SER A 355 10.79 11.30 2.47
CA SER A 355 9.47 11.01 3.05
C SER A 355 9.06 9.57 2.81
N GLU A 356 9.50 8.99 1.69
CA GLU A 356 9.19 7.61 1.33
C GLU A 356 10.42 6.92 0.75
N THR A 357 10.56 5.65 1.10
CA THR A 357 11.73 4.82 0.79
C THR A 357 11.27 3.42 0.48
N PHE A 358 11.83 2.82 -0.58
CA PHE A 358 11.43 1.51 -1.07
C PHE A 358 12.66 0.68 -1.41
N ILE A 359 12.51 -0.64 -1.31
CA ILE A 359 13.51 -1.61 -1.76
C ILE A 359 12.79 -2.72 -2.54
N VAL A 360 13.44 -3.20 -3.59
CA VAL A 360 12.91 -4.24 -4.46
C VAL A 360 14.02 -5.18 -4.90
N GLU A 361 13.67 -6.45 -5.07
CA GLU A 361 14.52 -7.47 -5.67
C GLU A 361 13.85 -8.02 -6.92
N TYR A 362 14.63 -8.16 -7.99
CA TYR A 362 14.21 -8.84 -9.20
C TYR A 362 15.42 -9.42 -9.91
N ASP A 363 15.38 -10.72 -10.20
CA ASP A 363 16.43 -11.46 -10.91
C ASP A 363 17.83 -11.25 -10.30
N GLY A 364 17.88 -11.21 -8.96
CA GLY A 364 19.10 -10.99 -8.19
C GLY A 364 19.65 -9.56 -8.20
N GLU A 365 18.96 -8.63 -8.85
CA GLU A 365 19.23 -7.20 -8.69
C GLU A 365 18.44 -6.64 -7.51
N ILE A 366 19.13 -5.97 -6.58
CA ILE A 366 18.51 -5.24 -5.48
C ILE A 366 18.58 -3.74 -5.77
N ILE A 367 17.42 -3.08 -5.80
CA ILE A 367 17.29 -1.65 -6.07
C ILE A 367 16.62 -0.96 -4.88
N SER A 368 17.13 0.20 -4.49
CA SER A 368 16.49 1.10 -3.54
C SER A 368 16.04 2.39 -4.21
N ILE A 369 14.92 2.93 -3.74
CA ILE A 369 14.32 4.16 -4.23
C ILE A 369 14.09 5.07 -3.03
N PHE A 370 14.60 6.29 -3.12
CA PHE A 370 14.39 7.34 -2.12
C PHE A 370 13.61 8.47 -2.76
N VAL A 371 12.49 8.80 -2.16
CA VAL A 371 11.63 9.89 -2.59
C VAL A 371 11.69 10.98 -1.54
N SER A 372 12.18 12.15 -1.95
CA SER A 372 12.23 13.32 -1.08
C SER A 372 10.81 13.79 -0.73
N HIS A 373 10.73 14.62 0.30
CA HIS A 373 9.48 15.20 0.77
C HIS A 373 8.55 15.64 -0.38
N GLN A 374 7.33 15.09 -0.41
CA GLN A 374 6.29 15.36 -1.42
C GLN A 374 6.61 14.93 -2.86
N GLY A 375 7.56 14.02 -3.06
CA GLY A 375 7.84 13.53 -4.41
C GLY A 375 8.75 14.43 -5.24
N GLN A 376 9.27 15.53 -4.68
CA GLN A 376 10.00 16.53 -5.46
C GLN A 376 11.25 15.97 -6.16
N GLN A 377 11.88 14.96 -5.57
CA GLN A 377 13.06 14.32 -6.12
C GLN A 377 13.00 12.82 -5.85
N ILE A 378 13.33 12.03 -6.88
CA ILE A 378 13.49 10.59 -6.78
C ILE A 378 14.95 10.25 -7.04
N SER A 379 15.55 9.44 -6.16
CA SER A 379 16.90 8.90 -6.32
C SER A 379 16.84 7.38 -6.30
N ILE A 380 17.48 6.75 -7.28
CA ILE A 380 17.47 5.29 -7.46
C ILE A 380 18.89 4.77 -7.31
N PHE A 381 19.06 3.66 -6.61
CA PHE A 381 20.35 3.03 -6.41
C PHE A 381 20.26 1.52 -6.59
N LYS A 382 21.23 0.94 -7.30
CA LYS A 382 21.44 -0.51 -7.39
C LYS A 382 22.48 -0.93 -6.37
N LEU A 383 22.26 -2.04 -5.68
CA LEU A 383 23.23 -2.59 -4.75
C LEU A 383 24.28 -3.41 -5.52
N ASP A 384 25.55 -3.07 -5.33
CA ASP A 384 26.65 -3.98 -5.62
C ASP A 384 26.72 -5.02 -4.50
N LEU A 385 26.22 -6.23 -4.77
CA LEU A 385 26.21 -7.35 -3.82
C LEU A 385 27.61 -7.78 -3.38
N SER A 386 28.65 -7.57 -4.19
CA SER A 386 30.02 -8.00 -3.87
C SER A 386 30.64 -7.13 -2.77
N ASN A 387 30.35 -5.83 -2.80
CA ASN A 387 30.90 -4.85 -1.85
C ASN A 387 29.86 -4.29 -0.86
N LEU A 388 28.58 -4.65 -1.03
CA LEU A 388 27.43 -4.10 -0.31
C LEU A 388 27.39 -2.57 -0.34
N LYS A 389 27.63 -2.00 -1.53
CA LYS A 389 27.63 -0.55 -1.78
C LYS A 389 26.57 -0.15 -2.80
N TRP A 390 25.99 1.02 -2.60
CA TRP A 390 24.99 1.57 -3.50
C TRP A 390 25.61 2.32 -4.68
N CYS A 391 25.16 2.00 -5.89
CA CYS A 391 25.50 2.69 -7.12
C CYS A 391 24.27 3.42 -7.65
N ARG A 392 24.37 4.73 -7.85
CA ARG A 392 23.25 5.55 -8.33
C ARG A 392 22.89 5.17 -9.77
N LEU A 393 21.58 5.07 -10.03
CA LEU A 393 20.99 4.88 -11.35
C LEU A 393 20.27 6.15 -11.81
N GLU A 394 20.44 6.49 -13.09
CA GLU A 394 19.70 7.60 -13.73
C GLU A 394 18.54 7.08 -14.61
N SER A 395 18.55 5.79 -14.94
CA SER A 395 17.60 5.12 -15.83
C SER A 395 17.32 3.71 -15.29
N LEU A 396 16.09 3.23 -15.50
CA LEU A 396 15.68 1.83 -15.34
C LEU A 396 15.80 1.06 -16.67
N ASP A 397 16.18 1.75 -17.74
CA ASP A 397 16.30 1.24 -19.11
C ASP A 397 14.99 0.63 -19.61
N ASP A 398 14.96 -0.66 -19.87
CA ASP A 398 13.80 -1.43 -20.33
C ASP A 398 12.95 -1.97 -19.17
N LYS A 399 13.01 -1.34 -17.99
CA LYS A 399 12.26 -1.76 -16.80
C LYS A 399 11.28 -0.71 -16.32
N VAL A 400 10.32 -1.17 -15.52
CA VAL A 400 9.28 -0.37 -14.86
C VAL A 400 9.18 -0.77 -13.39
N LEU A 401 8.97 0.22 -12.52
CA LEU A 401 8.79 0.02 -11.09
C LEU A 401 7.33 0.25 -10.66
N PHE A 402 6.85 -0.60 -9.76
CA PHE A 402 5.58 -0.45 -9.06
C PHE A 402 5.88 -0.45 -7.56
N LEU A 403 5.66 0.67 -6.89
CA LEU A 403 6.08 0.84 -5.50
C LEU A 403 4.88 0.83 -4.55
N SER A 404 4.97 0.05 -3.48
CA SER A 404 4.16 0.20 -2.27
C SER A 404 4.98 -0.24 -1.06
N HIS A 405 4.57 0.19 0.13
CA HIS A 405 5.25 -0.17 1.38
C HIS A 405 5.13 -1.67 1.72
N THR A 406 4.06 -2.29 1.23
CA THR A 406 3.71 -3.71 1.39
C THR A 406 4.39 -4.62 0.36
N ALA A 407 4.46 -4.21 -0.90
CA ALA A 407 5.07 -4.97 -1.98
C ALA A 407 5.50 -4.05 -3.13
N SER A 408 6.80 -3.91 -3.32
CA SER A 408 7.37 -3.25 -4.49
C SER A 408 7.78 -4.29 -5.53
N MET A 409 7.60 -3.98 -6.81
CA MET A 409 7.89 -4.86 -7.94
C MET A 409 8.69 -4.12 -9.02
N LEU A 410 9.72 -4.78 -9.54
CA LEU A 410 10.48 -4.37 -10.72
C LEU A 410 10.18 -5.38 -11.82
N LEU A 411 9.84 -4.90 -13.01
CA LEU A 411 9.53 -5.76 -14.14
C LEU A 411 10.22 -5.26 -15.41
N PRO A 412 10.72 -6.14 -16.27
CA PRO A 412 11.06 -5.78 -17.63
C PRO A 412 9.79 -5.41 -18.40
N THR A 413 9.96 -4.56 -19.41
CA THR A 413 8.88 -3.99 -20.22
C THR A 413 8.72 -4.69 -21.56
N VAL A 414 9.32 -5.87 -21.72
CA VAL A 414 9.17 -6.69 -22.93
C VAL A 414 7.69 -6.95 -23.18
N GLY A 415 7.18 -6.51 -24.33
CA GLY A 415 5.75 -6.58 -24.69
C GLY A 415 4.86 -5.43 -24.18
N LEU A 416 5.38 -4.51 -23.36
CA LEU A 416 4.67 -3.35 -22.79
C LEU A 416 5.33 -2.03 -23.23
N LYS A 417 5.21 -1.72 -24.54
CA LYS A 417 5.84 -0.51 -25.09
C LYS A 417 5.25 0.76 -24.49
N GLY A 418 6.14 1.70 -24.15
CA GLY A 418 5.80 3.04 -23.72
C GLY A 418 5.75 3.22 -22.21
N ILE A 419 5.85 2.16 -21.39
CA ILE A 419 5.88 2.28 -19.92
C ILE A 419 7.29 2.18 -19.31
N GLU A 420 8.31 2.10 -20.15
CA GLU A 420 9.71 2.00 -19.74
C GLU A 420 10.14 3.27 -19.00
N ASN A 421 11.09 3.13 -18.07
CA ASN A 421 11.59 4.26 -17.27
C ASN A 421 10.49 4.98 -16.45
N ARG A 422 9.45 4.25 -16.06
CA ARG A 422 8.36 4.75 -15.20
C ARG A 422 8.35 4.11 -13.83
N ILE A 423 7.85 4.87 -12.86
CA ILE A 423 7.66 4.45 -11.48
C ILE A 423 6.20 4.73 -11.09
N TYR A 424 5.42 3.69 -10.85
CA TYR A 424 4.03 3.78 -10.42
C TYR A 424 3.94 3.79 -8.89
N PHE A 425 3.10 4.69 -8.37
CA PHE A 425 2.85 4.86 -6.94
C PHE A 425 1.39 4.53 -6.62
N PRO A 426 1.02 4.23 -5.36
CA PRO A 426 -0.37 4.07 -4.97
C PRO A 426 -0.99 5.45 -4.71
N ARG A 427 -0.89 6.32 -5.72
CA ARG A 427 -1.28 7.73 -5.69
C ARG A 427 -2.13 8.05 -6.90
N PHE A 428 -3.10 8.92 -6.71
CA PHE A 428 -4.09 9.26 -7.71
C PHE A 428 -4.22 10.77 -7.85
N HIS A 429 -4.39 11.23 -9.09
CA HIS A 429 -4.95 12.54 -9.37
C HIS A 429 -6.37 12.31 -9.86
N GLU A 430 -7.35 12.85 -9.14
CA GLU A 430 -8.76 12.48 -9.32
C GLU A 430 -8.97 10.95 -9.20
N THR A 431 -9.25 10.26 -10.32
CA THR A 431 -9.41 8.81 -10.41
C THR A 431 -8.22 8.10 -11.06
N ASP A 432 -7.32 8.86 -11.70
CA ASP A 432 -6.26 8.29 -12.51
C ASP A 432 -5.02 7.98 -11.68
N ASN A 433 -4.43 6.83 -11.93
CA ASN A 433 -3.22 6.40 -11.26
C ASN A 433 -2.00 7.20 -11.75
N MET A 434 -1.17 7.61 -10.79
CA MET A 434 -0.02 8.46 -11.01
C MET A 434 1.25 7.63 -11.23
N PHE A 435 2.04 8.04 -12.23
CA PHE A 435 3.40 7.53 -12.42
C PHE A 435 4.40 8.66 -12.56
N TYR A 436 5.63 8.44 -12.11
CA TYR A 436 6.76 9.29 -12.38
C TYR A 436 7.49 8.80 -13.62
N SER A 437 7.78 9.69 -14.56
CA SER A 437 8.65 9.40 -15.70
C SER A 437 10.07 9.89 -15.38
N LEU A 438 11.05 8.99 -15.39
CA LEU A 438 12.46 9.35 -15.23
C LEU A 438 12.96 10.20 -16.40
N SER A 439 12.41 9.99 -17.60
CA SER A 439 12.75 10.74 -18.80
C SER A 439 12.34 12.21 -18.70
N THR A 440 11.13 12.50 -18.21
CA THR A 440 10.66 13.89 -18.08
C THR A 440 10.94 14.49 -16.71
N ARG A 441 11.32 13.66 -15.73
CA ARG A 441 11.46 14.00 -14.30
C ARG A 441 10.20 14.64 -13.71
N LYS A 442 9.04 14.15 -14.13
CA LYS A 442 7.72 14.65 -13.72
C LYS A 442 6.75 13.50 -13.49
N TYR A 443 5.75 13.78 -12.69
CA TYR A 443 4.59 12.93 -12.50
C TYR A 443 3.53 13.16 -13.58
N HIS A 444 2.87 12.09 -14.00
CA HIS A 444 1.84 12.08 -15.05
C HIS A 444 0.73 11.10 -14.69
N CYS A 445 -0.41 11.23 -15.38
CA CYS A 445 -1.50 10.26 -15.39
C CYS A 445 -1.62 9.64 -16.78
N CYS A 446 -1.97 8.36 -16.85
CA CYS A 446 -2.19 7.71 -18.14
C CYS A 446 -3.48 8.27 -18.77
N GLY A 447 -3.40 8.74 -20.03
CA GLY A 447 -4.57 9.21 -20.78
C GLY A 447 -4.98 10.67 -20.53
N SER A 448 -4.32 11.39 -19.62
CA SER A 448 -4.56 12.82 -19.38
C SER A 448 -3.34 13.69 -19.72
N GLN A 449 -3.57 14.99 -19.92
CA GLN A 449 -2.48 15.98 -20.11
C GLN A 449 -1.91 16.48 -18.78
N TYR A 450 -2.32 15.88 -17.66
CA TYR A 450 -1.86 16.27 -16.33
C TYR A 450 -0.37 15.98 -16.18
N SER A 451 0.39 16.97 -15.73
CA SER A 451 1.77 16.78 -15.30
C SER A 451 2.07 17.63 -14.06
N SER A 452 2.88 17.08 -13.16
CA SER A 452 3.29 17.76 -11.92
C SER A 452 4.75 17.46 -11.58
N GLU A 453 5.39 18.36 -10.86
CA GLU A 453 6.75 18.18 -10.32
C GLU A 453 6.73 17.56 -8.92
N ASP A 454 5.57 17.50 -8.27
CA ASP A 454 5.40 17.01 -6.92
C ASP A 454 4.01 16.35 -6.70
N TRP A 455 3.76 15.93 -5.47
CA TRP A 455 2.54 15.27 -5.03
C TRP A 455 1.45 16.23 -4.51
N ILE A 456 1.59 17.55 -4.67
CA ILE A 456 0.57 18.50 -4.22
C ILE A 456 -0.72 18.26 -5.00
N ASN A 457 -1.85 18.33 -4.30
CA ASN A 457 -3.20 18.03 -4.79
C ASN A 457 -3.41 16.60 -5.29
N THR A 458 -2.50 15.68 -4.97
CA THR A 458 -2.68 14.24 -5.21
C THR A 458 -3.21 13.54 -3.97
N ARG A 459 -3.89 12.42 -4.19
CA ARG A 459 -4.45 11.56 -3.16
C ARG A 459 -3.59 10.31 -3.01
N GLN A 460 -3.16 10.01 -1.79
CA GLN A 460 -2.39 8.80 -1.47
C GLN A 460 -3.26 7.76 -0.77
N LEU A 461 -3.18 6.50 -1.19
CA LEU A 461 -3.69 5.37 -0.41
C LEU A 461 -2.78 5.12 0.79
N SER A 462 -3.39 4.80 1.94
CA SER A 462 -2.61 4.45 3.13
C SER A 462 -1.74 3.21 2.89
N HIS A 463 -0.55 3.22 3.47
CA HIS A 463 0.50 2.22 3.25
C HIS A 463 0.09 0.80 3.65
N THR A 464 -0.76 0.67 4.68
CA THR A 464 -1.29 -0.62 5.17
C THR A 464 -2.54 -1.08 4.43
N GLN A 465 -3.06 -0.25 3.53
CA GLN A 465 -4.34 -0.42 2.85
C GLN A 465 -4.18 -0.66 1.36
N CYS A 466 -2.96 -0.77 0.84
CA CYS A 466 -2.74 -1.07 -0.57
C CYS A 466 -1.52 -1.96 -0.78
N THR A 467 -1.51 -2.70 -1.89
CA THR A 467 -0.38 -3.52 -2.32
C THR A 467 -0.44 -3.73 -3.82
N TRP A 468 0.71 -3.84 -4.47
CA TRP A 468 0.75 -4.37 -5.83
C TRP A 468 0.62 -5.88 -5.78
N ILE A 469 -0.17 -6.45 -6.68
CA ILE A 469 -0.32 -7.88 -6.86
C ILE A 469 -0.19 -8.25 -8.32
N GLN A 470 0.57 -9.31 -8.60
CA GLN A 470 0.69 -9.90 -9.91
C GLN A 470 0.14 -11.32 -9.86
N SER A 471 -0.61 -11.72 -10.89
CA SER A 471 -0.95 -13.14 -11.07
C SER A 471 0.34 -13.90 -11.35
N THR A 472 0.62 -14.94 -10.59
CA THR A 472 1.69 -15.88 -10.92
C THR A 472 1.18 -16.89 -11.94
N ASN A 473 2.04 -17.25 -12.90
CA ASN A 473 1.80 -18.32 -13.87
C ASN A 473 1.76 -19.70 -13.20
#